data_AF-T0T966-F1
#
_entry.id   AF-T0T966-F1
#
_cell.length_a   1.000
_cell.length_b   1.000
_cell.length_c   1.000
_cell.angle_alpha   90.00
_cell.angle_beta   90.00
_cell.angle_gamma   90.00
#
_symmetry.space_group_name_H-M   'P 1'
#
loop_
_entity.id
_entity.type
_entity.pdbx_description
1 polymer ?
#
loop_
_entity_poly.entity_id
_entity_poly.type
_entity_poly.pdbx_seq_one_letter_code
_entity_poly.pdbx_strand_id
1 'polypeptide(L)' 'THSKDLGLELLLLKSIPICALQAAMEGFEVMTMDEAAKIGDIFTTTTGCVDVINSKHLDSMKDGAIVCN' A
#
# COMPACT_ATOMS: atom_id res chain seq x y z
N THR A 1 5.71 8.72 -9.36
CA THR A 1 7.02 9.41 -9.34
C THR A 1 7.07 10.64 -8.44
N HIS A 2 5.96 11.38 -8.21
CA HIS A 2 5.95 12.56 -7.30
C HIS A 2 5.89 12.27 -5.79
N SER A 3 5.56 11.04 -5.40
CA SER A 3 5.28 10.70 -4.01
C SER A 3 6.53 10.56 -3.12
N LYS A 4 7.72 10.44 -3.72
CA LYS A 4 9.00 10.32 -3.00
C LYS A 4 9.46 11.63 -2.36
N ASP A 5 9.02 12.78 -2.88
CA ASP A 5 9.42 14.11 -2.40
C ASP A 5 8.77 14.52 -1.08
N LEU A 6 7.76 13.78 -0.60
CA LEU A 6 7.01 14.11 0.61
C LEU A 6 7.54 13.41 1.88
N GLY A 7 8.66 12.67 1.80
CA GLY A 7 9.21 11.91 2.94
C GLY A 7 8.31 10.77 3.42
N LEU A 8 7.34 10.35 2.60
CA LEU A 8 6.44 9.24 2.90
C LEU A 8 7.12 7.92 2.51
N GLU A 9 7.23 7.01 3.47
CA GLU A 9 7.60 5.62 3.21
C GLU A 9 6.46 4.97 2.40
N LEU A 10 6.77 4.61 1.15
CA LEU A 10 5.78 4.09 0.22
C LEU A 10 5.82 2.58 0.17
N LEU A 11 4.65 2.01 0.44
CA LEU A 11 4.46 0.59 0.57
C LEU A 11 3.58 0.09 -0.57
N LEU A 12 4.13 -0.81 -1.39
CA LEU A 12 3.47 -1.29 -2.59
C LEU A 12 2.90 -2.69 -2.37
N LEU A 13 1.58 -2.80 -2.49
CA LEU A 13 0.88 -4.07 -2.49
C LEU A 13 0.69 -4.57 -3.91
N LYS A 14 1.07 -5.82 -4.20
CA LYS A 14 0.75 -6.38 -5.53
C LYS A 14 0.48 -7.88 -5.53
N SER A 15 -0.62 -8.22 -6.19
CA SER A 15 -0.96 -9.57 -6.67
C SER A 15 -0.14 -10.00 -7.91
N ILE A 16 0.55 -9.08 -8.61
CA ILE A 16 1.22 -9.35 -9.90
C ILE A 16 2.77 -9.26 -9.76
N PRO A 17 3.52 -10.32 -10.02
CA PRO A 17 4.96 -10.40 -9.74
C PRO A 17 5.82 -9.37 -10.51
N ILE A 18 5.44 -8.99 -11.73
CA ILE A 18 6.22 -8.04 -12.55
C ILE A 18 6.29 -6.64 -11.92
N CYS A 19 5.17 -6.15 -11.40
CA CYS A 19 5.12 -4.80 -10.83
C CYS A 19 5.68 -4.75 -9.41
N ALA A 20 5.58 -5.86 -8.67
CA ALA A 20 6.30 -6.00 -7.40
C ALA A 20 7.81 -5.89 -7.62
N LEU A 21 8.33 -6.60 -8.63
CA LEU A 21 9.75 -6.52 -8.96
C LEU A 21 10.16 -5.12 -9.41
N GLN A 22 9.36 -4.46 -10.25
CA GLN A 22 9.65 -3.10 -10.69
C GLN A 22 9.61 -2.09 -9.53
N ALA A 23 8.67 -2.24 -8.60
CA ALA A 23 8.61 -1.43 -7.38
C ALA A 23 9.87 -1.61 -6.51
N ALA A 24 10.31 -2.85 -6.31
CA ALA A 24 11.54 -3.16 -5.59
C ALA A 24 12.78 -2.57 -6.29
N MET A 25 12.83 -2.62 -7.62
CA MET A 25 13.90 -1.99 -8.42
C MET A 25 13.90 -0.46 -8.31
N GLU A 26 12.72 0.14 -8.15
CA GLU A 26 12.59 1.57 -7.87
C GLU A 26 12.86 1.90 -6.39
N GLY A 27 13.18 0.93 -5.54
CA GLY A 27 13.50 1.14 -4.12
C GLY A 27 12.27 1.28 -3.22
N PHE A 28 11.11 0.78 -3.64
CA PHE A 28 9.93 0.67 -2.81
C PHE A 28 9.91 -0.68 -2.08
N GLU A 29 9.44 -0.66 -0.84
CA GLU A 29 9.20 -1.89 -0.10
C GLU A 29 7.89 -2.54 -0.58
N VAL A 30 7.96 -3.84 -0.84
CA VAL A 30 6.82 -4.65 -1.27
C VAL A 30 6.45 -5.58 -0.13
N MET A 31 5.26 -5.41 0.42
CA MET A 31 4.74 -6.27 1.48
C MET A 31 3.24 -6.55 1.30
N THR A 32 2.70 -7.39 2.18
CA THR A 32 1.29 -7.83 2.13
C THR A 32 0.35 -6.83 2.82
N MET A 33 -0.96 -6.84 2.49
CA MET A 33 -1.90 -5.84 3.04
C MET A 33 -2.00 -5.94 4.55
N ASP A 34 -1.90 -7.16 5.08
CA ASP A 34 -1.98 -7.44 6.51
C ASP A 34 -0.80 -6.83 7.29
N GLU A 35 0.37 -6.73 6.66
CA GLU A 35 1.54 -6.05 7.22
C GLU A 35 1.41 -4.53 7.03
N ALA A 36 1.02 -4.12 5.82
CA ALA A 36 0.78 -2.72 5.46
C ALA A 36 -0.20 -2.03 6.39
N ALA A 37 -1.32 -2.68 6.70
CA ALA A 37 -2.40 -2.11 7.51
C ALA A 37 -1.90 -1.68 8.89
N LYS A 38 -0.95 -2.42 9.50
CA LYS A 38 -0.48 -2.16 10.86
C LYS A 38 0.42 -0.93 10.97
N ILE A 39 1.12 -0.59 9.89
CA ILE A 39 2.14 0.46 9.90
C ILE A 39 1.75 1.68 9.07
N GLY A 40 0.92 1.51 8.05
CA GLY A 40 0.58 2.56 7.10
C GLY A 40 -0.38 3.59 7.67
N ASP A 41 -0.16 4.85 7.30
CA ASP A 41 -1.04 5.97 7.65
C ASP A 41 -1.89 6.42 6.45
N ILE A 42 -1.41 6.18 5.21
CA ILE A 42 -2.10 6.52 3.96
C ILE A 42 -2.11 5.30 3.05
N PHE A 43 -3.30 4.92 2.59
CA PHE A 43 -3.52 3.80 1.71
C PHE A 43 -4.16 4.29 0.41
N THR A 44 -3.64 3.86 -0.74
CA THR A 44 -4.20 4.20 -2.05
C THR A 44 -4.26 2.96 -2.93
N THR A 45 -5.45 2.62 -3.43
CA THR A 45 -5.66 1.48 -4.32
C THR A 45 -5.72 1.94 -5.77
N THR A 46 -4.82 1.45 -6.63
CA THR A 46 -4.81 1.79 -8.07
C THR A 46 -4.97 0.56 -8.98
N THR A 47 -5.38 -0.57 -8.40
CA THR A 47 -5.44 -1.87 -9.09
C THR A 47 -6.70 -2.06 -9.93
N GLY A 48 -7.76 -1.29 -9.67
CA GLY A 48 -9.07 -1.50 -10.30
C GLY A 48 -9.75 -2.82 -9.91
N CYS A 49 -9.26 -3.48 -8.85
CA CYS A 49 -9.83 -4.71 -8.30
C CYS A 49 -10.76 -4.40 -7.13
N VAL A 50 -11.79 -5.22 -6.97
CA VAL A 50 -12.63 -5.27 -5.76
C VAL A 50 -11.89 -6.01 -4.64
N ASP A 51 -12.23 -5.72 -3.39
CA ASP A 51 -11.72 -6.37 -2.17
C ASP A 51 -10.21 -6.25 -1.94
N VAL A 52 -9.60 -5.15 -2.41
CA VAL A 52 -8.19 -4.83 -2.15
C VAL A 52 -7.99 -4.41 -0.69
N ILE A 53 -8.90 -3.60 -0.16
CA ILE A 53 -8.97 -3.22 1.25
C ILE A 53 -10.30 -3.73 1.80
N ASN A 54 -10.22 -4.73 2.68
CA ASN A 54 -11.37 -5.36 3.31
C ASN A 54 -11.54 -4.84 4.74
N SER A 55 -12.69 -5.14 5.35
CA SER A 55 -13.00 -4.76 6.74
C SER A 55 -11.91 -5.20 7.73
N LYS A 56 -11.33 -6.39 7.53
CA LYS A 56 -10.21 -6.89 8.35
C LYS A 56 -8.97 -6.00 8.29
N HIS A 57 -8.69 -5.42 7.13
CA HIS A 57 -7.57 -4.51 6.94
C HIS A 57 -7.86 -3.19 7.64
N LEU A 58 -9.09 -2.66 7.52
CA LEU A 58 -9.52 -1.45 8.22
C LEU A 58 -9.45 -1.60 9.75
N ASP A 59 -9.85 -2.76 10.30
CA ASP A 59 -9.75 -3.04 11.74
C ASP A 59 -8.29 -3.11 12.24
N SER A 60 -7.35 -3.41 11.35
CA SER A 60 -5.91 -3.48 11.67
C SER A 60 -5.18 -2.15 11.40
N MET A 61 -5.86 -1.15 10.85
CA MET A 61 -5.29 0.17 10.58
C MET A 61 -5.19 1.02 11.83
N LYS A 62 -4.24 1.96 11.81
CA LYS A 62 -4.13 2.99 12.85
C LYS A 62 -5.34 3.92 12.82
N ASP A 63 -5.71 4.42 14.00
CA ASP A 63 -6.73 5.47 14.13
C ASP A 63 -6.29 6.73 13.35
N GLY A 64 -7.16 7.24 12.49
CA GLY A 64 -6.85 8.35 11.58
C GLY A 64 -6.18 7.97 10.26
N ALA A 65 -6.07 6.69 9.93
CA ALA A 65 -5.58 6.25 8.62
C ALA A 65 -6.47 6.78 7.47
N ILE A 66 -5.85 7.26 6.41
CA ILE A 66 -6.53 7.80 5.23
C ILE A 66 -6.55 6.73 4.14
N VAL A 67 -7.74 6.44 3.60
CA VAL A 67 -7.91 5.46 2.52
C VAL A 67 -8.46 6.16 1.27
N CYS A 68 -7.82 5.92 0.13
CA CYS A 68 -8.18 6.44 -1.18
C CYS A 68 -8.24 5.31 -2.22
N ASN A 69 -9.11 5.45 -3.22
CA ASN A 69 -9.22 4.56 -4.38
C ASN A 69 -9.17 5.40 -5.65
#